data_AF-A0A1F7IY97-F1
#
_entry.id   AF-A0A1F7IY97-F1
#
_cell.length_a   1.000
_cell.length_b   1.000
_cell.length_c   1.000
_cell.angle_alpha   90.00
_cell.angle_beta   90.00
_cell.angle_gamma   90.00
#
_symmetry.space_group_name_H-M   'P 1'
#
loop_
_entity.id
_entity.type
_entity.pdbx_description
1 polymer ?
#
loop_
_entity_poly.entity_id
_entity_poly.type
_entity_poly.pdbx_seq_one_letter_code
_entity_poly.pdbx_strand_id
1 'polypeptide(L)'
;MQTIRLTITPEIRDTINTIKSKYPVLSDPEILKLGLSELYIKSTTSQKTDLNIDNLTSKGRKYFNKWLKQQGKDISTLTEDEAYNLIKNA
;
A
#
# COMPACT_ATOMS: atom_id res chain seq x y z
N MET A 1 -26.15 17.90 19.99
CA MET A 1 -24.72 17.70 19.62
C MET A 1 -24.13 16.66 20.56
N GLN A 2 -23.69 15.51 20.05
CA GLN A 2 -22.93 14.54 20.85
C GLN A 2 -21.46 14.99 20.88
N THR A 3 -20.97 15.38 22.05
CA THR A 3 -19.55 15.70 22.26
C THR A 3 -18.80 14.40 22.52
N ILE A 4 -17.91 14.01 21.61
CA ILE A 4 -16.98 12.90 21.85
C ILE A 4 -16.00 13.35 22.94
N ARG A 5 -16.07 12.73 24.13
CA ARG A 5 -15.07 12.94 25.18
C ARG A 5 -13.94 11.93 24.99
N LEU A 6 -12.79 12.40 24.55
CA LEU A 6 -11.57 11.60 24.51
C LEU A 6 -11.08 11.40 25.95
N THR A 7 -11.03 10.15 26.39
CA THR A 7 -10.45 9.80 27.70
C THR A 7 -8.96 9.56 27.49
N ILE A 8 -8.12 10.32 28.19
CA ILE A 8 -6.68 10.12 28.17
C ILE A 8 -6.35 8.97 29.13
N THR A 9 -5.82 7.88 28.60
CA THR A 9 -5.35 6.76 29.43
C THR A 9 -3.98 7.10 30.06
N PRO A 10 -3.57 6.42 31.14
CA PRO A 10 -2.25 6.63 31.75
C PRO A 10 -1.09 6.53 30.75
N GLU A 11 -1.16 5.57 29.82
CA GLU A 11 -0.12 5.32 28.82
C GLU A 11 0.01 6.51 27.84
N ILE A 12 -1.12 7.10 27.43
CA ILE A 12 -1.10 8.30 26.59
C ILE A 12 -0.55 9.49 27.40
N ARG A 13 -0.86 9.58 28.69
CA ARG A 13 -0.33 10.66 29.55
C ARG A 13 1.19 10.59 29.65
N ASP A 14 1.76 9.41 29.87
CA ASP A 14 3.22 9.21 29.94
C ASP A 14 3.90 9.53 28.61
N THR A 15 3.27 9.16 27.50
CA THR A 15 3.74 9.48 26.16
C THR A 15 3.76 11.00 25.93
N ILE A 16 2.69 11.71 26.29
CA ILE A 16 2.63 13.18 26.20
C ILE A 16 3.73 13.83 27.04
N ASN A 17 3.94 13.37 28.28
CA ASN A 17 4.99 13.91 29.15
C ASN A 17 6.38 13.72 28.55
N THR A 18 6.63 12.56 27.94
CA THR A 18 7.91 12.25 27.27
C THR A 18 8.12 13.12 26.03
N ILE A 19 7.07 13.42 25.28
CA ILE A 19 7.17 14.32 24.11
C ILE A 19 7.39 15.76 24.58
N LYS A 20 6.70 16.19 25.64
CA LYS A 20 6.88 17.52 26.23
C LYS A 20 8.28 17.77 26.77
N SER A 21 8.95 16.75 27.31
CA SER A 21 10.33 16.92 27.76
C SER A 21 11.28 17.22 26.60
N LYS A 22 10.94 16.77 25.38
CA LYS A 22 11.70 17.06 24.15
C LYS A 22 11.23 18.35 23.45
N TYR A 23 9.94 18.65 23.53
CA TYR A 23 9.29 19.78 22.87
C TYR A 23 8.42 20.56 23.86
N PRO A 24 9.01 21.36 24.76
CA PRO A 24 8.30 21.99 25.87
C PRO A 24 7.30 23.07 25.43
N VAL A 25 7.44 23.58 24.21
CA VAL A 25 6.56 24.61 23.63
C VAL A 25 5.23 24.03 23.16
N LEU A 26 5.17 22.71 22.91
CA LEU A 26 3.94 22.06 22.44
C LEU A 26 2.97 21.79 23.58
N SER A 27 1.71 22.17 23.37
CA SER A 27 0.60 21.84 24.25
C SER A 27 0.12 20.39 24.09
N ASP A 28 -0.54 19.83 25.12
CA ASP A 28 -1.10 18.47 25.07
C ASP A 28 -1.98 18.24 23.80
N PRO A 29 -2.88 19.18 23.42
CA PRO A 29 -3.70 19.01 22.21
C PRO A 29 -2.89 19.03 20.92
N GLU A 30 -1.80 19.79 20.84
CA GLU A 30 -0.95 19.84 19.64
C GLU A 30 -0.19 18.53 19.45
N ILE A 31 0.35 17.98 20.55
CA ILE A 31 1.00 16.67 20.55
C ILE A 31 0.03 15.58 20.07
N LEU A 32 -1.20 15.59 20.61
CA LEU A 32 -2.23 14.63 20.20
C LEU A 32 -2.64 14.79 18.74
N LYS A 33 -2.80 16.02 18.26
CA LYS A 33 -3.11 16.29 16.84
C LYS A 33 -2.03 15.74 15.92
N LEU A 34 -0.75 15.95 16.24
CA LEU A 34 0.36 15.44 15.46
C LEU A 34 0.37 13.91 15.43
N GLY A 35 0.27 13.25 16.59
CA GLY A 35 0.23 11.79 16.66
C GLY A 35 -0.96 11.19 15.91
N LEU A 36 -2.15 11.77 16.05
CA LEU A 36 -3.35 11.33 15.31
C LEU A 36 -3.22 11.59 13.80
N SER A 37 -2.59 12.69 13.40
CA SER A 37 -2.37 12.98 11.98
C SER A 37 -1.45 11.96 11.33
N GLU A 38 -0.42 11.49 12.04
CA GLU A 38 0.47 10.45 11.54
C GLU A 38 -0.26 9.11 11.39
N LEU A 39 -1.09 8.74 12.37
CA LEU A 39 -1.94 7.55 12.30
C LEU A 39 -2.94 7.65 11.14
N TYR A 40 -3.56 8.82 10.97
CA TYR A 40 -4.47 9.08 9.85
C TYR A 40 -3.73 8.92 8.51
N ILE A 41 -2.56 9.53 8.36
CA ILE A 41 -1.74 9.38 7.14
C ILE A 41 -1.36 7.91 6.93
N LYS A 42 -0.88 7.18 7.94
CA LYS A 42 -0.53 5.75 7.78
C LYS A 42 -1.73 4.89 7.39
N SER A 43 -2.90 5.15 7.96
CA SER A 43 -4.12 4.39 7.67
C SER A 43 -4.72 4.72 6.29
N THR A 44 -4.75 6.00 5.91
CA THR A 44 -5.31 6.47 4.63
C THR A 44 -4.33 6.37 3.46
N THR A 45 -3.03 6.44 3.74
CA THR A 45 -1.95 6.11 2.81
C THR A 45 -1.62 4.62 2.86
N SER A 46 -2.62 3.79 3.20
CA SER A 46 -2.55 2.37 2.87
C SER A 46 -2.34 2.26 1.36
N GLN A 47 -1.09 1.92 1.01
CA GLN A 47 -0.68 1.44 -0.30
C GLN A 47 -0.97 2.39 -1.47
N LYS A 48 -0.21 3.50 -1.56
CA LYS A 48 0.48 3.70 -2.85
C LYS A 48 1.47 2.54 -2.97
N THR A 49 0.96 1.37 -3.37
CA THR A 49 1.80 0.35 -3.95
C THR A 49 2.46 1.07 -5.12
N ASP A 50 3.74 1.40 -5.01
CA ASP A 50 4.55 1.64 -6.18
C ASP A 50 4.47 0.32 -6.96
N LEU A 51 3.47 0.24 -7.84
CA LEU A 51 3.33 -0.86 -8.77
C LEU A 51 4.57 -0.72 -9.63
N ASN A 52 5.58 -1.51 -9.32
CA ASN A 52 6.74 -1.63 -10.16
C ASN A 52 6.25 -2.35 -11.43
N ILE A 53 5.81 -1.54 -12.40
CA ILE A 53 5.21 -1.98 -13.66
C ILE A 53 6.18 -2.91 -14.39
N ASP A 54 7.49 -2.67 -14.28
CA ASP A 54 8.52 -3.52 -14.87
C ASP A 54 8.53 -4.91 -14.23
N ASN A 55 8.43 -4.97 -12.90
CA ASN A 55 8.34 -6.24 -12.17
C ASN A 55 7.07 -7.01 -12.53
N LEU A 56 5.92 -6.33 -12.57
CA LEU A 56 4.63 -6.91 -12.96
C LEU A 56 4.66 -7.43 -14.40
N THR A 57 5.22 -6.65 -15.32
CA THR A 57 5.36 -7.03 -16.74
C THR A 57 6.30 -8.22 -16.88
N SER A 58 7.42 -8.25 -16.15
CA SER A 58 8.36 -9.38 -16.18
C SER A 58 7.73 -10.67 -15.66
N LYS A 59 6.94 -10.59 -14.58
CA LYS A 59 6.19 -11.72 -14.03
C LYS A 59 5.09 -12.16 -14.99
N GLY A 60 4.34 -11.22 -15.55
CA GLY A 60 3.30 -11.48 -16.56
C GLY A 60 3.87 -12.23 -17.77
N ARG A 61 5.00 -11.77 -18.33
CA ARG A 61 5.70 -12.46 -19.43
C ARG A 61 6.12 -13.89 -19.07
N LYS A 62 6.62 -14.11 -17.85
CA LYS A 62 6.97 -15.47 -17.37
C LYS A 62 5.75 -16.38 -17.32
N TYR A 63 4.62 -15.90 -16.79
CA TYR A 63 3.39 -16.68 -16.74
C TYR A 63 2.83 -16.97 -18.14
N PHE A 64 2.83 -15.96 -19.02
CA PHE A 64 2.39 -16.11 -20.40
C PHE A 64 3.23 -17.15 -21.15
N ASN A 65 4.56 -17.09 -21.03
CA ASN A 65 5.45 -18.10 -21.62
C ASN A 65 5.20 -19.51 -21.08
N LYS A 66 4.92 -19.64 -19.78
CA LYS A 66 4.59 -20.93 -19.18
C LYS A 66 3.27 -21.48 -19.72
N TRP A 67 2.26 -20.62 -19.85
CA TRP A 67 0.96 -20.98 -20.42
C TRP A 67 1.07 -21.37 -21.90
N LEU A 68 1.82 -20.61 -22.72
CA LEU A 68 2.09 -20.96 -24.11
C LEU A 68 2.76 -22.33 -24.26
N LYS A 69 3.75 -22.64 -23.40
CA LYS A 69 4.39 -23.96 -23.38
C LYS A 69 3.43 -25.10 -23.05
N GLN A 70 2.43 -24.86 -22.19
CA GLN A 70 1.38 -25.85 -21.91
C GLN A 70 0.47 -26.09 -23.12
N GLN A 71 0.30 -25.08 -23.97
CA GLN A 71 -0.41 -25.18 -25.26
C GLN A 71 0.47 -25.75 -26.39
N GLY A 72 1.72 -26.16 -26.08
CA GLY A 72 2.66 -26.68 -27.08
C GLY A 72 3.19 -25.63 -28.05
N LYS A 73 3.04 -24.33 -27.74
CA LYS A 73 3.48 -23.22 -28.59
C LYS A 73 4.63 -22.44 -27.95
N ASP A 74 5.53 -21.92 -28.78
CA ASP A 74 6.62 -21.05 -28.35
C ASP A 74 6.36 -19.61 -28.79
N ILE A 75 6.79 -18.64 -27.96
CA ILE A 75 6.59 -17.21 -28.23
C ILE A 75 7.42 -16.73 -29.44
N SER A 76 8.50 -17.44 -29.77
CA SER A 76 9.39 -17.12 -30.90
C SER A 76 8.79 -17.45 -32.27
N THR A 77 7.78 -18.32 -32.31
CA THR A 77 7.14 -18.79 -33.56
C THR A 77 5.71 -18.25 -33.73
N LEU A 78 5.21 -17.47 -32.78
CA LEU A 78 3.82 -17.05 -32.70
C LEU A 78 3.64 -15.67 -33.34
N THR A 79 2.73 -15.55 -34.31
CA THR A 79 2.30 -14.26 -34.85
C THR A 79 1.33 -13.57 -33.91
N GLU A 80 1.22 -12.25 -34.01
CA GLU A 80 0.36 -11.43 -33.14
C GLU A 80 -1.13 -11.86 -33.25
N ASP A 81 -1.60 -12.17 -34.46
CA ASP A 81 -2.97 -12.63 -34.70
C ASP A 81 -3.25 -14.01 -34.07
N GLU A 82 -2.28 -14.92 -34.12
CA GLU A 82 -2.41 -16.22 -33.48
C GLU A 82 -2.39 -16.11 -31.95
N ALA A 83 -1.54 -15.23 -31.40
CA ALA A 83 -1.51 -14.94 -29.98
C ALA A 83 -2.84 -14.36 -29.50
N TYR A 84 -3.40 -13.42 -30.26
CA TYR A 84 -4.68 -12.80 -29.95
C TYR A 84 -5.83 -13.82 -29.96
N ASN A 85 -5.88 -14.69 -30.98
CA ASN A 85 -6.90 -15.74 -31.07
C ASN A 85 -6.76 -16.79 -29.95
N LEU A 86 -5.55 -17.08 -29.49
CA LEU A 86 -5.33 -17.97 -28.35
C LEU A 86 -5.83 -17.35 -27.05
N ILE A 87 -5.56 -16.07 -26.80
CA ILE A 87 -6.02 -15.37 -25.60
C ILE A 87 -7.54 -15.18 -25.62
N LYS A 88 -8.13 -14.89 -26.79
CA LYS A 88 -9.57 -14.70 -26.94
C LYS A 88 -10.37 -15.98 -26.68
N ASN A 89 -9.76 -17.14 -26.89
CA ASN A 89 -10.38 -18.46 -26.71
C ASN A 89 -9.82 -19.25 -25.50
N ALA A 90 -9.00 -18.61 -24.66
CA ALA A 90 -8.43 -19.18 -23.42
C ALA A 90 -9.43 -19.16 -22.27
#